data_AF-A0A4Q4WDB0-F1
#
_entry.id   AF-A0A4Q4WDB0-F1
#
_cell.length_a   1.000
_cell.length_b   1.000
_cell.length_c   1.000
_cell.angle_alpha   90.00
_cell.angle_beta   90.00
_cell.angle_gamma   90.00
#
_symmetry.space_group_name_H-M   'P 1'
#
loop_
_entity.id
_entity.type
_entity.pdbx_description
1 polymer ?
#
loop_
_entity_poly.entity_id
_entity_poly.type
_entity_poly.pdbx_seq_one_letter_code
_entity_poly.pdbx_strand_id
1 'polypeptide(L)'
;MALTKTALPGPRRILESLILFRRVLPAYLSSLLYHVYTGWLFIGDDIKNTTTVGVLFAAVHAYVAPILSMGSALSFVQILAAVPSMMLWTWSNLFLFNLHNQRQGMAEDALNKPWRPLPSRRLTSEQATFVTYFMYPTTWTVAIRFGGLVPCLFETAFSLWYNELGGSGNPFLKSLLNGVGLTCFLVGPLEVATGHAIFSGQGKSAAWIFILAAAMTVTSHIQDFRDVEGDRAAGRRTIPLTIGDMNARVLAAIGGGGSSSIACKDNLFWFFC
;
A
#
# COMPACT_ATOMS: atom_id res chain seq x y z
N MET A 1 -15.25 40.41 -41.29
CA MET A 1 -15.13 39.43 -40.18
C MET A 1 -15.60 40.13 -38.91
N ALA A 2 -16.89 40.00 -38.58
CA ALA A 2 -17.49 40.71 -37.44
C ALA A 2 -17.17 39.99 -36.13
N LEU A 3 -16.40 40.63 -35.26
CA LEU A 3 -16.18 40.20 -33.88
C LEU A 3 -17.46 40.48 -33.09
N THR A 4 -18.22 39.42 -32.80
CA THR A 4 -19.34 39.46 -31.87
C THR A 4 -18.82 39.81 -30.48
N LYS A 5 -19.02 41.06 -30.05
CA LYS A 5 -18.82 41.51 -28.67
C LYS A 5 -19.78 40.73 -27.77
N THR A 6 -19.30 39.75 -27.03
CA THR A 6 -20.06 39.14 -25.93
C THR A 6 -20.28 40.21 -24.86
N ALA A 7 -21.51 40.70 -24.74
CA ALA A 7 -21.89 41.67 -23.72
C ALA A 7 -21.63 41.08 -22.32
N LEU A 8 -20.95 41.85 -21.46
CA LEU A 8 -20.71 41.47 -20.07
C LEU A 8 -22.06 41.23 -19.36
N PRO A 9 -22.17 40.18 -18.52
CA PRO A 9 -23.41 39.87 -17.82
C PRO A 9 -23.81 41.03 -16.90
N GLY A 10 -25.08 41.44 -16.97
CA GLY A 10 -25.61 42.50 -16.12
C GLY A 10 -25.53 42.15 -14.63
N PRO A 11 -25.51 43.15 -13.73
CA PRO A 11 -25.27 42.97 -12.29
C PRO A 11 -26.22 41.98 -11.60
N ARG A 12 -27.45 41.83 -12.09
CA ARG A 12 -28.42 40.83 -11.61
C ARG A 12 -27.98 39.38 -11.88
N ARG A 13 -27.39 39.09 -13.05
CA ARG A 13 -26.85 37.75 -13.40
C ARG A 13 -25.61 37.42 -12.57
N ILE A 14 -24.78 38.41 -12.25
CA ILE A 14 -23.62 38.25 -11.38
C ILE A 14 -24.09 37.90 -9.95
N LEU A 15 -25.08 38.61 -9.44
CA LEU A 15 -25.64 38.34 -8.11
C LEU A 15 -26.30 36.96 -8.02
N GLU A 16 -27.08 36.54 -9.03
CA GLU A 16 -27.66 35.19 -9.11
C GLU A 16 -26.59 34.10 -9.15
N SER A 17 -25.50 34.31 -9.89
CA SER A 17 -24.36 33.39 -9.95
C SER A 17 -23.64 33.28 -8.60
N LEU A 18 -23.47 34.39 -7.89
CA LEU A 18 -22.87 34.41 -6.55
C LEU A 18 -23.76 33.73 -5.49
N ILE A 19 -25.09 33.91 -5.56
CA ILE A 19 -26.04 33.24 -4.67
C ILE A 19 -26.06 31.73 -4.96
N LEU A 20 -26.07 31.33 -6.24
CA LEU A 20 -25.98 29.92 -6.63
C LEU A 20 -24.65 29.32 -6.16
N PHE A 21 -23.53 29.99 -6.40
CA PHE A 21 -22.21 29.55 -5.93
C PHE A 21 -22.18 29.38 -4.40
N ARG A 22 -22.73 30.33 -3.64
CA ARG A 22 -22.81 30.25 -2.17
C ARG A 22 -23.71 29.12 -1.67
N ARG A 23 -24.71 28.70 -2.44
CA ARG A 23 -25.59 27.57 -2.12
C ARG A 23 -25.01 26.21 -2.51
N VAL A 24 -24.28 26.13 -3.62
CA VAL A 24 -23.79 24.86 -4.17
C VAL A 24 -22.38 24.51 -3.69
N LEU A 25 -21.53 25.50 -3.39
CA LEU A 25 -20.18 25.28 -2.84
C LEU A 25 -20.15 24.41 -1.57
N PRO A 26 -21.05 24.60 -0.57
CA PRO A 26 -21.10 23.72 0.60
C PRO A 26 -21.43 22.27 0.25
N ALA A 27 -22.27 22.03 -0.77
CA ALA A 27 -22.64 20.69 -1.21
C ALA A 27 -21.46 19.98 -1.91
N TYR A 28 -20.75 20.68 -2.80
CA TYR A 28 -19.54 20.13 -3.42
C TYR A 28 -18.43 19.88 -2.41
N LEU A 29 -18.21 20.80 -1.47
CA LEU A 29 -17.22 20.62 -0.41
C LEU A 29 -17.58 19.42 0.47
N SER A 30 -18.86 19.28 0.85
CA SER A 30 -19.32 18.13 1.63
C SER A 30 -19.12 16.81 0.89
N SER A 31 -19.41 16.78 -0.42
CA SER A 31 -19.16 15.61 -1.28
C SER A 31 -17.68 15.29 -1.39
N LEU A 32 -16.83 16.30 -1.62
CA LEU A 32 -15.38 16.12 -1.68
C LEU A 32 -14.83 15.58 -0.35
N LEU A 33 -15.20 16.19 0.77
CA LEU A 33 -14.78 15.74 2.10
C LEU A 33 -15.27 14.32 2.39
N TYR A 34 -16.48 13.98 1.96
CA TYR A 34 -17.00 12.62 2.05
C TYR A 34 -16.10 11.64 1.29
N HIS A 35 -15.72 11.93 0.04
CA HIS A 35 -14.87 11.04 -0.77
C HIS A 35 -13.43 10.99 -0.27
N VAL A 36 -12.85 12.11 0.17
CA VAL A 36 -11.52 12.14 0.81
C VAL A 36 -11.50 11.29 2.06
N TYR A 37 -12.51 11.44 2.93
CA TYR A 37 -12.63 10.62 4.13
C TYR A 37 -12.84 9.14 3.80
N THR A 38 -13.62 8.83 2.77
CA THR A 38 -13.76 7.45 2.30
C THR A 38 -12.43 6.89 1.79
N GLY A 39 -11.65 7.69 1.07
CA GLY A 39 -10.31 7.34 0.63
C GLY A 39 -9.38 7.03 1.80
N TRP A 40 -9.41 7.88 2.82
CA TRP A 40 -8.69 7.67 4.07
C TRP A 40 -9.08 6.35 4.76
N LEU A 41 -10.38 6.04 4.84
CA LEU A 41 -10.87 4.80 5.46
C LEU A 41 -10.42 3.52 4.72
N PHE A 42 -9.98 3.61 3.46
CA PHE A 42 -9.37 2.46 2.77
C PHE A 42 -7.96 2.16 3.26
N ILE A 43 -7.16 3.17 3.65
CA ILE A 43 -5.72 2.99 3.90
C ILE A 43 -5.29 3.34 5.34
N GLY A 44 -6.17 3.96 6.13
CA GLY A 44 -5.82 4.55 7.43
C GLY A 44 -5.22 3.56 8.43
N ASP A 45 -5.74 2.34 8.47
CA ASP A 45 -5.25 1.27 9.36
C ASP A 45 -3.83 0.80 9.01
N ASP A 46 -3.43 0.98 7.74
CA ASP A 46 -2.17 0.49 7.19
C ASP A 46 -1.08 1.58 7.14
N ILE A 47 -1.39 2.82 7.55
CA ILE A 47 -0.41 3.90 7.55
C ILE A 47 0.76 3.58 8.47
N LYS A 48 0.49 3.16 9.71
CA LYS A 48 1.55 2.88 10.68
C LYS A 48 2.42 1.70 10.25
N ASN A 49 1.80 0.66 9.72
CA ASN A 49 2.48 -0.62 9.48
C ASN A 49 3.14 -0.70 8.09
N THR A 50 2.55 -0.07 7.09
CA THR A 50 3.00 -0.19 5.69
C THR A 50 3.59 1.13 5.21
N THR A 51 2.87 2.24 5.33
CA THR A 51 3.34 3.54 4.82
C THR A 51 4.56 4.03 5.60
N THR A 52 4.44 4.17 6.92
CA THR A 52 5.51 4.71 7.77
C THR A 52 6.74 3.82 7.71
N VAL A 53 6.57 2.49 7.81
CA VAL A 53 7.68 1.54 7.73
C VAL A 53 8.37 1.62 6.36
N GLY A 54 7.62 1.60 5.25
CA GLY A 54 8.19 1.67 3.90
C GLY A 54 8.94 2.98 3.64
N VAL A 55 8.37 4.12 4.04
CA VAL A 55 9.02 5.44 3.88
C VAL A 55 10.27 5.56 4.75
N LEU A 56 10.22 5.11 6.01
CA LEU A 56 11.39 5.14 6.90
C LEU A 56 12.48 4.21 6.40
N PHE A 57 12.11 3.01 5.96
CA PHE A 57 13.03 2.07 5.35
C PHE A 57 13.72 2.70 4.14
N ALA A 58 12.95 3.25 3.20
CA ALA A 58 13.50 3.92 2.03
C ALA A 58 14.40 5.10 2.39
N ALA A 59 14.01 5.94 3.36
CA ALA A 59 14.82 7.07 3.83
C ALA A 59 16.18 6.63 4.38
N VAL A 60 16.20 5.61 5.25
CA VAL A 60 17.45 5.07 5.81
C VAL A 60 18.33 4.44 4.71
N HIS A 61 17.73 3.68 3.80
CA HIS A 61 18.49 2.96 2.78
C HIS A 61 18.96 3.86 1.63
N ALA A 62 18.25 4.94 1.34
CA ALA A 62 18.69 5.96 0.38
C ALA A 62 19.99 6.66 0.82
N TYR A 63 20.23 6.77 2.14
CA TYR A 63 21.49 7.30 2.67
C TYR A 63 22.68 6.35 2.43
N VAL A 64 22.43 5.04 2.37
CA VAL A 64 23.44 3.99 2.10
C VAL A 64 23.28 3.34 0.73
N ALA A 65 22.62 4.01 -0.21
CA ALA A 65 22.32 3.49 -1.55
C ALA A 65 23.53 2.90 -2.31
N PRO A 66 24.77 3.43 -2.19
CA PRO A 66 25.94 2.83 -2.85
C PRO A 66 26.24 1.40 -2.40
N ILE A 67 26.02 1.10 -1.12
CA ILE A 67 26.22 -0.25 -0.54
C ILE A 67 25.25 -1.24 -1.20
N LEU A 68 24.01 -0.78 -1.43
CA LEU A 68 22.96 -1.55 -2.09
C LEU A 68 23.07 -1.53 -3.62
N SER A 69 24.11 -0.92 -4.20
CA SER A 69 24.26 -0.75 -5.65
C SER A 69 23.05 -0.04 -6.30
N MET A 70 22.42 0.90 -5.59
CA MET A 70 21.25 1.68 -6.02
C MET A 70 21.59 3.16 -6.29
N GLY A 71 22.80 3.42 -6.78
CA GLY A 71 23.27 4.78 -7.10
C GLY A 71 24.02 5.45 -5.94
N SER A 72 24.17 6.78 -6.02
CA SER A 72 24.86 7.58 -5.01
C SER A 72 24.05 7.74 -3.73
N ALA A 73 24.73 7.95 -2.59
CA ALA A 73 24.07 8.27 -1.33
C ALA A 73 23.29 9.60 -1.46
N LEU A 74 22.03 9.61 -0.99
CA LEU A 74 21.22 10.83 -0.96
C LEU A 74 21.48 11.63 0.31
N SER A 75 21.53 12.95 0.17
CA SER A 75 21.53 13.87 1.31
C SER A 75 20.17 13.90 2.01
N PHE A 76 20.15 14.35 3.27
CA PHE A 76 18.91 14.52 4.04
C PHE A 76 17.85 15.36 3.32
N VAL A 77 18.27 16.44 2.64
CA VAL A 77 17.36 17.31 1.88
C VAL A 77 16.75 16.59 0.68
N GLN A 78 17.54 15.78 -0.04
CA GLN A 78 17.03 14.98 -1.16
C GLN A 78 16.05 13.90 -0.68
N ILE A 79 16.34 13.25 0.45
CA ILE A 79 15.43 12.27 1.07
C ILE A 79 14.11 12.95 1.44
N LEU A 80 14.16 14.09 2.12
CA LEU A 80 12.96 14.83 2.50
C LEU A 80 12.13 15.28 1.28
N ALA A 81 12.81 15.71 0.22
CA ALA A 81 12.17 16.08 -1.05
C ALA A 81 11.50 14.88 -1.75
N ALA A 82 11.99 13.66 -1.55
CA ALA A 82 11.42 12.44 -2.12
C ALA A 82 10.21 11.91 -1.33
N VAL A 83 10.02 12.29 -0.06
CA VAL A 83 8.93 11.78 0.81
C VAL A 83 7.55 11.88 0.17
N PRO A 84 7.13 13.02 -0.43
CA PRO A 84 5.81 13.10 -1.07
C PRO A 84 5.62 12.06 -2.19
N SER A 85 6.66 11.82 -3.01
CA SER A 85 6.62 10.82 -4.08
C SER A 85 6.62 9.39 -3.52
N MET A 86 7.39 9.12 -2.47
CA MET A 86 7.37 7.83 -1.76
C MET A 86 5.99 7.53 -1.19
N MET A 87 5.36 8.51 -0.55
CA MET A 87 4.00 8.39 -0.01
C MET A 87 2.97 8.21 -1.12
N LEU A 88 3.05 8.99 -2.21
CA LEU A 88 2.13 8.87 -3.34
C LEU A 88 2.21 7.48 -3.99
N TRP A 89 3.43 6.97 -4.20
CA TRP A 89 3.65 5.61 -4.71
C TRP A 89 3.02 4.58 -3.76
N THR A 90 3.32 4.67 -2.46
CA THR A 90 2.82 3.73 -1.44
C THR A 90 1.30 3.75 -1.35
N TRP A 91 0.71 4.93 -1.23
CA TRP A 91 -0.74 5.10 -1.07
C TRP A 91 -1.51 4.66 -2.30
N SER A 92 -0.98 4.89 -3.51
CA SER A 92 -1.65 4.43 -4.72
C SER A 92 -1.72 2.89 -4.77
N ASN A 93 -0.60 2.20 -4.51
CA ASN A 93 -0.55 0.73 -4.49
C ASN A 93 -1.38 0.15 -3.35
N LEU A 94 -1.28 0.73 -2.15
CA LEU A 94 -2.05 0.31 -0.98
C LEU A 94 -3.55 0.48 -1.17
N PHE A 95 -3.98 1.59 -1.79
CA PHE A 95 -5.38 1.83 -2.10
C PHE A 95 -5.91 0.79 -3.11
N LEU A 96 -5.13 0.47 -4.16
CA LEU A 96 -5.50 -0.58 -5.11
C LEU A 96 -5.59 -1.96 -4.43
N PHE A 97 -4.61 -2.33 -3.60
CA PHE A 97 -4.65 -3.57 -2.81
C PHE A 97 -5.90 -3.62 -1.91
N ASN A 98 -6.19 -2.55 -1.17
CA ASN A 98 -7.31 -2.51 -0.23
C ASN A 98 -8.68 -2.51 -0.93
N LEU A 99 -8.79 -1.98 -2.15
CA LEU A 99 -10.00 -2.15 -2.96
C LEU A 99 -10.30 -3.62 -3.23
N HIS A 100 -9.31 -4.39 -3.65
CA HIS A 100 -9.45 -5.84 -3.84
C HIS A 100 -9.73 -6.55 -2.52
N ASN A 101 -8.94 -6.24 -1.49
CA ASN A 101 -9.02 -6.93 -0.21
C ASN A 101 -10.37 -6.74 0.48
N GLN A 102 -10.90 -5.51 0.54
CA GLN A 102 -12.18 -5.26 1.20
C GLN A 102 -13.37 -5.82 0.39
N ARG A 103 -13.28 -5.86 -0.95
CA ARG A 103 -14.32 -6.47 -1.80
C ARG A 103 -14.48 -7.96 -1.50
N GLN A 104 -13.35 -8.67 -1.37
CA GLN A 104 -13.33 -10.11 -1.08
C GLN A 104 -13.49 -10.42 0.42
N GLY A 105 -13.14 -9.47 1.29
CA GLY A 105 -13.16 -9.60 2.76
C GLY A 105 -14.36 -8.97 3.46
N MET A 106 -15.42 -8.59 2.74
CA MET A 106 -16.51 -7.78 3.33
C MET A 106 -17.16 -8.40 4.58
N ALA A 107 -17.35 -9.72 4.61
CA ALA A 107 -17.95 -10.41 5.77
C ALA A 107 -17.02 -10.42 6.99
N GLU A 108 -15.71 -10.61 6.77
CA GLU A 108 -14.67 -10.52 7.81
C GLU A 108 -14.57 -9.08 8.35
N ASP A 109 -14.49 -8.11 7.44
CA ASP A 109 -14.37 -6.69 7.79
C ASP A 109 -15.63 -6.17 8.48
N ALA A 110 -16.82 -6.69 8.19
CA ALA A 110 -18.03 -6.30 8.92
C ALA A 110 -17.97 -6.64 10.42
N LEU A 111 -17.20 -7.66 10.80
CA LEU A 111 -16.98 -8.05 12.19
C LEU A 111 -15.79 -7.30 12.80
N ASN A 112 -14.63 -7.36 12.14
CA ASN A 112 -13.39 -6.84 12.72
C ASN A 112 -13.23 -5.33 12.52
N LYS A 113 -13.74 -4.79 11.42
CA LYS A 113 -13.45 -3.43 10.92
C LYS A 113 -14.69 -2.75 10.32
N PRO A 114 -15.82 -2.64 11.05
CA PRO A 114 -17.11 -2.17 10.52
C PRO A 114 -17.08 -0.73 9.99
N TRP A 115 -16.07 0.06 10.35
CA TRP A 115 -15.87 1.42 9.84
C TRP A 115 -15.32 1.47 8.41
N ARG A 116 -14.81 0.36 7.86
CA ARG A 116 -14.26 0.33 6.51
C ARG A 116 -15.32 0.69 5.45
N PRO A 117 -14.92 1.25 4.30
CA PRO A 117 -15.85 1.79 3.30
C PRO A 117 -16.96 0.85 2.84
N LEU A 118 -16.66 -0.44 2.61
CA LEU A 118 -17.66 -1.41 2.16
C LEU A 118 -18.61 -1.86 3.29
N PRO A 119 -18.14 -2.32 4.47
CA PRO A 119 -19.03 -2.62 5.59
C PRO A 119 -19.90 -1.44 6.04
N SER A 120 -19.33 -0.23 6.07
CA SER A 120 -20.05 1.01 6.44
C SER A 120 -20.93 1.58 5.33
N ARG A 121 -21.04 0.87 4.19
CA ARG A 121 -21.87 1.23 3.03
C ARG A 121 -21.56 2.60 2.43
N ARG A 122 -20.32 3.05 2.53
CA ARG A 122 -19.87 4.28 1.89
C ARG A 122 -19.70 4.12 0.38
N LEU A 123 -19.43 2.90 -0.07
CA LEU A 123 -19.48 2.44 -1.46
C LEU A 123 -20.23 1.12 -1.54
N THR A 124 -20.86 0.84 -2.69
CA THR A 124 -21.27 -0.52 -3.06
C THR A 124 -20.10 -1.32 -3.62
N SER A 125 -20.23 -2.64 -3.69
CA SER A 125 -19.20 -3.51 -4.28
C SER A 125 -18.96 -3.20 -5.76
N GLU A 126 -20.00 -2.85 -6.50
CA GLU A 126 -19.94 -2.47 -7.91
C GLU A 126 -19.19 -1.15 -8.08
N GLN A 127 -19.45 -0.16 -7.21
CA GLN A 127 -18.72 1.10 -7.19
C GLN A 127 -17.24 0.89 -6.87
N ALA A 128 -16.92 0.06 -5.88
CA ALA A 128 -15.54 -0.28 -5.56
C ALA A 128 -14.84 -1.00 -6.73
N THR A 129 -15.55 -1.89 -7.43
CA THR A 129 -15.05 -2.55 -8.66
C THR A 129 -14.73 -1.53 -9.74
N PHE A 130 -15.63 -0.58 -9.97
CA PHE A 130 -15.40 0.51 -10.93
C PHE A 130 -14.16 1.32 -10.56
N VAL A 131 -14.03 1.76 -9.31
CA VAL A 131 -12.85 2.50 -8.82
C VAL A 131 -11.56 1.68 -9.00
N THR A 132 -11.62 0.37 -8.77
CA THR A 132 -10.48 -0.55 -8.96
C THR A 132 -9.92 -0.45 -10.38
N TYR A 133 -10.78 -0.43 -11.41
CA TYR A 133 -10.34 -0.33 -12.81
C TYR A 133 -9.61 0.99 -13.13
N PHE A 134 -9.96 2.11 -12.48
CA PHE A 134 -9.22 3.37 -12.64
C PHE A 134 -7.90 3.37 -11.86
N MET A 135 -7.83 2.65 -10.75
CA MET A 135 -6.64 2.61 -9.92
C MET A 135 -5.48 1.84 -10.56
N TYR A 136 -5.74 0.86 -11.43
CA TYR A 136 -4.69 0.20 -12.22
C TYR A 136 -3.84 1.18 -13.06
N PRO A 137 -4.41 1.94 -14.01
CA PRO A 137 -3.61 2.90 -14.78
C PRO A 137 -3.06 4.02 -13.89
N THR A 138 -3.74 4.43 -12.82
CA THR A 138 -3.23 5.44 -11.88
C THR A 138 -1.96 4.96 -11.17
N THR A 139 -1.97 3.77 -10.58
CA THR A 139 -0.80 3.19 -9.88
C THR A 139 0.39 3.02 -10.81
N TRP A 140 0.17 2.47 -11.99
CA TRP A 140 1.24 2.28 -12.97
C TRP A 140 1.79 3.61 -13.48
N THR A 141 0.95 4.61 -13.68
CA THR A 141 1.40 5.96 -14.07
C THR A 141 2.28 6.59 -12.99
N VAL A 142 1.88 6.48 -11.71
CA VAL A 142 2.70 6.95 -10.58
C VAL A 142 4.05 6.23 -10.57
N ALA A 143 4.06 4.90 -10.73
CA ALA A 143 5.29 4.11 -10.73
C ALA A 143 6.20 4.43 -11.94
N ILE A 144 5.64 4.63 -13.13
CA ILE A 144 6.41 5.05 -14.31
C ILE A 144 7.00 6.45 -14.11
N ARG A 145 6.24 7.36 -13.50
CA ARG A 145 6.64 8.76 -13.33
C ARG A 145 7.71 8.96 -12.26
N PHE A 146 7.66 8.20 -11.17
CA PHE A 146 8.49 8.41 -9.99
C PHE A 146 9.49 7.28 -9.70
N GLY A 147 9.36 6.12 -10.35
CA GLY A 147 10.15 4.91 -10.05
C GLY A 147 9.33 3.83 -9.35
N GLY A 148 9.94 2.67 -9.10
CA GLY A 148 9.24 1.57 -8.43
C GLY A 148 8.30 0.76 -9.32
N LEU A 149 8.52 0.74 -10.65
CA LEU A 149 7.64 0.00 -11.57
C LEU A 149 7.67 -1.51 -11.33
N VAL A 150 8.85 -2.10 -11.11
CA VAL A 150 8.98 -3.53 -10.86
C VAL A 150 8.22 -3.94 -9.58
N PRO A 151 8.48 -3.37 -8.40
CA PRO A 151 7.71 -3.71 -7.20
C PRO A 151 6.21 -3.40 -7.35
N CYS A 152 5.82 -2.37 -8.11
CA CYS A 152 4.41 -2.07 -8.37
C CYS A 152 3.72 -3.19 -9.17
N LEU A 153 4.38 -3.70 -10.22
CA LEU A 153 3.84 -4.80 -11.03
C LEU A 153 3.79 -6.12 -10.24
N PHE A 154 4.83 -6.41 -9.45
CA PHE A 154 4.82 -7.56 -8.54
C PHE A 154 3.68 -7.45 -7.52
N GLU A 155 3.55 -6.31 -6.85
CA GLU A 155 2.46 -6.10 -5.89
C GLU A 155 1.09 -6.25 -6.55
N THR A 156 0.92 -5.68 -7.75
CA THR A 156 -0.32 -5.83 -8.53
C THR A 156 -0.64 -7.30 -8.82
N ALA A 157 0.33 -8.06 -9.32
CA ALA A 157 0.14 -9.47 -9.68
C ALA A 157 -0.12 -10.36 -8.45
N PHE A 158 0.63 -10.14 -7.36
CA PHE A 158 0.49 -10.92 -6.13
C PHE A 158 -0.77 -10.54 -5.36
N SER A 159 -1.21 -9.28 -5.40
CA SER A 159 -2.50 -8.83 -4.87
C SER A 159 -3.67 -9.49 -5.59
N LEU A 160 -3.61 -9.59 -6.93
CA LEU A 160 -4.59 -10.34 -7.72
C LEU A 160 -4.60 -11.82 -7.35
N TRP A 161 -3.43 -12.44 -7.19
CA TRP A 161 -3.37 -13.83 -6.76
C TRP A 161 -3.98 -14.01 -5.36
N TYR A 162 -3.60 -13.15 -4.42
CA TYR A 162 -4.05 -13.19 -3.04
C TYR A 162 -5.57 -13.02 -2.92
N ASN A 163 -6.14 -12.01 -3.57
CA ASN A 163 -7.54 -11.63 -3.41
C ASN A 163 -8.47 -12.32 -4.42
N GLU A 164 -8.12 -12.35 -5.70
CA GLU A 164 -9.04 -12.76 -6.78
C GLU A 164 -8.86 -14.21 -7.22
N LEU A 165 -7.65 -14.77 -7.10
CA LEU A 165 -7.34 -16.15 -7.55
C LEU A 165 -7.24 -17.15 -6.39
N GLY A 166 -7.79 -16.81 -5.22
CA GLY A 166 -7.89 -17.72 -4.08
C GLY A 166 -6.60 -17.96 -3.31
N GLY A 167 -5.54 -17.18 -3.55
CA GLY A 167 -4.24 -17.33 -2.87
C GLY A 167 -4.33 -17.19 -1.35
N SER A 168 -5.24 -16.32 -0.87
CA SER A 168 -5.51 -16.13 0.57
C SER A 168 -6.23 -17.30 1.25
N GLY A 169 -6.75 -18.27 0.49
CA GLY A 169 -7.47 -19.43 1.03
C GLY A 169 -6.56 -20.52 1.61
N ASN A 170 -5.27 -20.54 1.24
CA ASN A 170 -4.28 -21.45 1.81
C ASN A 170 -3.36 -20.68 2.78
N PRO A 171 -3.22 -21.10 4.05
CA PRO A 171 -2.45 -20.35 5.05
C PRO A 171 -0.99 -20.08 4.65
N PHE A 172 -0.30 -21.06 4.06
CA PHE A 172 1.10 -20.92 3.66
C PHE A 172 1.26 -20.00 2.45
N LEU A 173 0.38 -20.17 1.45
CA LEU A 173 0.37 -19.31 0.28
C LEU A 173 0.01 -17.87 0.65
N LYS A 174 -0.98 -17.67 1.51
CA LYS A 174 -1.34 -16.37 2.09
C LYS A 174 -0.12 -15.69 2.71
N SER A 175 0.63 -16.41 3.55
CA SER A 175 1.85 -15.89 4.19
C SER A 175 2.95 -15.54 3.19
N LEU A 176 3.16 -16.37 2.16
CA LEU A 176 4.12 -16.09 1.08
C LEU A 176 3.73 -14.84 0.28
N LEU A 177 2.47 -14.74 -0.14
CA LEU A 177 1.98 -13.61 -0.93
C LEU A 177 2.05 -12.31 -0.12
N ASN A 178 1.69 -12.35 1.17
CA ASN A 178 1.87 -11.22 2.08
C ASN A 178 3.35 -10.85 2.26
N GLY A 179 4.24 -11.84 2.38
CA GLY A 179 5.68 -11.61 2.51
C GLY A 179 6.27 -10.88 1.30
N VAL A 180 5.90 -11.32 0.09
CA VAL A 180 6.30 -10.66 -1.16
C VAL A 180 5.71 -9.25 -1.24
N GLY A 181 4.42 -9.08 -0.95
CA GLY A 181 3.76 -7.77 -1.05
C GLY A 181 4.32 -6.75 -0.06
N LEU A 182 4.51 -7.14 1.21
CA LEU A 182 5.17 -6.30 2.21
C LEU A 182 6.59 -5.89 1.77
N THR A 183 7.33 -6.80 1.13
CA THR A 183 8.65 -6.48 0.58
C THR A 183 8.56 -5.47 -0.57
N CYS A 184 7.54 -5.57 -1.43
CA CYS A 184 7.29 -4.56 -2.46
C CYS A 184 7.02 -3.17 -1.86
N PHE A 185 6.31 -3.10 -0.73
CA PHE A 185 6.08 -1.84 0.00
C PHE A 185 7.32 -1.26 0.70
N LEU A 186 8.39 -2.05 0.89
CA LEU A 186 9.70 -1.55 1.33
C LEU A 186 10.54 -1.07 0.14
N VAL A 187 10.60 -1.87 -0.92
CA VAL A 187 11.46 -1.65 -2.08
C VAL A 187 10.94 -0.53 -2.99
N GLY A 188 9.63 -0.45 -3.22
CA GLY A 188 9.05 0.57 -4.11
C GLY A 188 9.40 2.01 -3.73
N PRO A 189 9.17 2.43 -2.48
CA PRO A 189 9.58 3.75 -2.00
C PRO A 189 11.10 3.98 -2.09
N LEU A 190 11.92 2.94 -1.90
CA LEU A 190 13.37 3.03 -2.06
C LEU A 190 13.78 3.26 -3.52
N GLU A 191 13.17 2.56 -4.47
CA GLU A 191 13.37 2.83 -5.90
C GLU A 191 12.90 4.24 -6.29
N VAL A 192 11.81 4.73 -5.70
CA VAL A 192 11.33 6.10 -5.90
C VAL A 192 12.33 7.14 -5.37
N ALA A 193 12.89 6.90 -4.18
CA ALA A 193 13.87 7.82 -3.60
C ALA A 193 15.19 7.83 -4.39
N THR A 194 15.69 6.66 -4.76
CA THR A 194 17.01 6.52 -5.40
C THR A 194 16.97 6.71 -6.92
N GLY A 195 15.81 6.54 -7.55
CA GLY A 195 15.68 6.51 -9.01
C GLY A 195 16.30 5.29 -9.68
N HIS A 196 16.70 4.28 -8.91
CA HIS A 196 17.35 3.07 -9.41
C HIS A 196 16.51 1.84 -9.10
N ALA A 197 16.32 0.98 -10.10
CA ALA A 197 15.69 -0.32 -9.88
C ALA A 197 16.61 -1.20 -9.04
N ILE A 198 16.04 -1.95 -8.11
CA ILE A 198 16.82 -2.76 -7.16
C ILE A 198 17.60 -3.90 -7.84
N PHE A 199 17.18 -4.30 -9.04
CA PHE A 199 17.87 -5.31 -9.86
C PHE A 199 18.97 -4.73 -10.77
N SER A 200 19.15 -3.40 -10.81
CA SER A 200 20.12 -2.76 -11.72
C SER A 200 21.59 -2.99 -11.35
N GLY A 201 21.90 -3.23 -10.07
CA GLY A 201 23.26 -3.41 -9.53
C GLY A 201 23.87 -4.82 -9.69
N GLN A 202 23.74 -5.43 -10.87
CA GLN A 202 24.17 -6.82 -11.14
C GLN A 202 23.59 -7.88 -10.17
N GLY A 203 22.41 -7.60 -9.60
CA GLY A 203 21.73 -8.52 -8.68
C GLY A 203 22.34 -8.63 -7.28
N LYS A 204 23.32 -7.80 -6.90
CA LYS A 204 23.86 -7.81 -5.52
C LYS A 204 22.77 -7.56 -4.47
N SER A 205 21.85 -6.67 -4.78
CA SER A 205 20.71 -6.31 -3.92
C SER A 205 19.62 -7.40 -3.92
N ALA A 206 19.62 -8.32 -4.90
CA ALA A 206 18.61 -9.35 -5.02
C ALA A 206 18.67 -10.37 -3.87
N ALA A 207 19.86 -10.81 -3.47
CA ALA A 207 20.03 -11.73 -2.33
C ALA A 207 19.41 -11.15 -1.05
N TRP A 208 19.61 -9.85 -0.82
CA TRP A 208 19.06 -9.16 0.33
C TRP A 208 17.54 -9.04 0.29
N ILE A 209 16.97 -8.73 -0.87
CA ILE A 209 15.51 -8.74 -1.06
C ILE A 209 14.93 -10.13 -0.77
N PHE A 210 15.60 -11.20 -1.20
CA PHE A 210 15.14 -12.56 -0.93
C PHE A 210 15.15 -12.87 0.57
N ILE A 211 16.18 -12.43 1.30
CA ILE A 211 16.23 -12.56 2.76
C ILE A 211 15.07 -11.79 3.40
N LEU A 212 14.81 -10.54 2.98
CA LEU A 212 13.68 -9.74 3.47
C LEU A 212 12.33 -10.40 3.16
N ALA A 213 12.12 -10.86 1.92
CA ALA A 213 10.89 -11.53 1.51
C ALA A 213 10.66 -12.84 2.27
N ALA A 214 11.73 -13.62 2.51
CA ALA A 214 11.66 -14.82 3.32
C ALA A 214 11.32 -14.49 4.78
N ALA A 215 11.96 -13.47 5.35
CA ALA A 215 11.67 -12.99 6.70
C ALA A 215 10.21 -12.54 6.84
N MET A 216 9.74 -11.68 5.93
CA MET A 216 8.36 -11.22 5.91
C MET A 216 7.39 -12.38 5.70
N THR A 217 7.73 -13.38 4.89
CA THR A 217 6.90 -14.58 4.68
C THR A 217 6.70 -15.37 5.96
N VAL A 218 7.77 -15.61 6.74
CA VAL A 218 7.68 -16.40 7.98
C VAL A 218 7.08 -15.63 9.16
N THR A 219 6.98 -14.29 9.07
CA THR A 219 6.37 -13.45 10.12
C THR A 219 5.02 -12.86 9.74
N SER A 220 4.60 -12.91 8.47
CA SER A 220 3.40 -12.21 8.00
C SER A 220 2.11 -12.70 8.65
N HIS A 221 2.06 -13.97 9.08
CA HIS A 221 0.91 -14.54 9.79
C HIS A 221 0.68 -13.94 11.18
N ILE A 222 1.62 -13.14 11.70
CA ILE A 222 1.38 -12.33 12.91
C ILE A 222 0.17 -11.40 12.71
N GLN A 223 -0.07 -10.97 11.48
CA GLN A 223 -1.23 -10.12 11.17
C GLN A 223 -2.56 -10.87 11.35
N ASP A 224 -2.58 -12.19 11.17
CA ASP A 224 -3.81 -12.99 11.27
C ASP A 224 -4.36 -13.05 12.71
N PHE A 225 -3.55 -12.77 13.74
CA PHE A 225 -4.00 -12.79 15.14
C PHE A 225 -5.08 -11.75 15.43
N ARG A 226 -5.06 -10.59 14.76
CA ARG A 226 -6.08 -9.55 14.95
C ARG A 226 -7.40 -9.89 14.26
N ASP A 227 -7.35 -10.80 13.28
CA ASP A 227 -8.46 -11.09 12.39
C ASP A 227 -9.12 -12.45 12.68
N VAL A 228 -8.69 -13.17 13.74
CA VAL A 228 -9.15 -14.53 14.10
C VAL A 228 -10.67 -14.69 14.17
N GLU A 229 -11.39 -13.74 14.77
CA GLU A 229 -12.85 -13.80 14.89
C GLU A 229 -13.53 -13.69 13.52
N GLY A 230 -13.18 -12.67 12.75
CA GLY A 230 -13.65 -12.50 11.37
C GLY A 230 -13.26 -13.65 10.44
N ASP A 231 -12.02 -14.14 10.50
CA ASP A 231 -11.54 -15.27 9.71
C ASP A 231 -12.32 -16.55 10.04
N ARG A 232 -12.59 -16.81 11.33
CA ARG A 232 -13.40 -17.95 11.77
C ARG A 232 -14.82 -17.86 11.23
N ALA A 233 -15.44 -16.69 11.33
CA ALA A 233 -16.79 -16.46 10.83
C ALA A 233 -16.87 -16.57 9.29
N ALA A 234 -15.81 -16.17 8.58
CA ALA A 234 -15.68 -16.30 7.13
C ALA A 234 -15.26 -17.72 6.68
N GLY A 235 -15.09 -18.67 7.61
CA GLY A 235 -14.67 -20.05 7.30
C GLY A 235 -13.25 -20.16 6.75
N ARG A 236 -12.40 -19.16 7.00
CA ARG A 236 -11.01 -19.13 6.51
C ARG A 236 -10.10 -20.05 7.31
N ARG A 237 -9.05 -20.51 6.65
CA ARG A 237 -7.95 -21.25 7.26
C ARG A 237 -6.72 -20.35 7.31
N THR A 238 -6.48 -19.75 8.46
CA THR A 238 -5.25 -18.99 8.75
C THR A 238 -4.34 -19.78 9.69
N ILE A 239 -3.07 -19.38 9.81
CA ILE A 239 -2.11 -20.11 10.65
C ILE A 239 -2.61 -20.20 12.11
N PRO A 240 -3.04 -19.11 12.77
CA PRO A 240 -3.56 -19.19 14.14
C PRO A 240 -4.76 -20.14 14.30
N LEU A 241 -5.64 -20.22 13.29
CA LEU A 241 -6.80 -21.13 13.29
C LEU A 241 -6.42 -22.58 12.99
N THR A 242 -5.32 -22.82 12.27
CA THR A 242 -4.91 -24.17 11.82
C THR A 242 -4.02 -24.87 12.84
N ILE A 243 -3.04 -24.17 13.42
CA ILE A 243 -2.07 -24.77 14.34
C ILE A 243 -2.26 -24.35 15.80
N GLY A 244 -3.21 -23.45 16.08
CA GLY A 244 -3.49 -22.90 17.40
C GLY A 244 -2.63 -21.68 17.75
N ASP A 245 -3.12 -20.86 18.69
CA ASP A 245 -2.54 -19.57 19.06
C ASP A 245 -1.07 -19.68 19.51
N MET A 246 -0.76 -20.57 20.48
CA MET A 246 0.59 -20.71 21.02
C MET A 246 1.60 -21.15 19.94
N ASN A 247 1.26 -22.16 19.14
CA ASN A 247 2.15 -22.66 18.09
C ASN A 247 2.39 -21.60 17.01
N ALA A 248 1.37 -20.82 16.66
CA ALA A 248 1.51 -19.71 15.73
C ALA A 248 2.43 -18.60 16.27
N ARG A 249 2.40 -18.32 17.58
CA ARG A 249 3.31 -17.36 18.24
C ARG A 249 4.74 -17.89 18.29
N VAL A 250 4.93 -19.17 18.60
CA VAL A 250 6.25 -19.82 18.58
C VAL A 250 6.83 -19.80 17.17
N LEU A 251 6.02 -20.11 16.15
CA LEU A 251 6.44 -20.03 14.75
C LEU A 251 6.88 -18.60 14.37
N ALA A 252 6.12 -17.59 14.79
CA ALA A 252 6.48 -16.19 14.59
C ALA A 252 7.80 -15.82 15.28
N ALA A 253 8.00 -16.24 16.53
CA ALA A 253 9.22 -15.97 17.29
C ALA A 253 10.46 -16.65 16.67
N ILE A 254 10.33 -17.90 16.23
CA ILE A 254 11.39 -18.64 15.54
C ILE A 254 11.70 -17.97 14.20
N GLY A 255 10.67 -17.64 13.42
CA GLY A 255 10.81 -16.96 12.14
C GLY A 255 11.55 -15.63 12.30
N GLY A 256 11.06 -14.75 13.20
CA GLY A 256 11.68 -13.46 13.48
C GLY A 256 13.12 -13.58 13.97
N GLY A 257 13.37 -14.39 15.01
CA GLY A 257 14.72 -14.57 15.56
C GLY A 257 15.70 -15.22 14.58
N GLY A 258 15.23 -16.19 13.80
CA GLY A 258 16.00 -16.85 12.74
C GLY A 258 16.40 -15.88 11.64
N SER A 259 15.45 -15.08 11.14
CA SER A 259 15.71 -14.07 10.11
C SER A 259 16.71 -13.02 10.56
N SER A 260 16.60 -12.50 11.79
CA SER A 260 17.59 -11.57 12.36
C SER A 260 18.98 -12.20 12.45
N SER A 261 19.06 -13.46 12.88
CA SER A 261 20.35 -14.17 13.01
C SER A 261 21.05 -14.40 11.66
N ILE A 262 20.27 -14.67 10.61
CA ILE A 262 20.79 -14.84 9.25
C ILE A 262 21.29 -13.49 8.71
N ALA A 263 20.48 -12.43 8.86
CA ALA A 263 20.85 -11.09 8.42
C ALA A 263 22.16 -10.61 9.08
N CYS A 264 22.39 -10.95 10.35
CA CYS A 264 23.58 -10.49 11.08
C CYS A 264 24.88 -11.24 10.80
N LYS A 265 24.84 -12.43 10.19
CA LYS A 265 26.06 -13.21 9.89
C LYS A 265 26.76 -12.78 8.61
N ASP A 266 26.02 -12.23 7.67
CA ASP A 266 26.57 -11.78 6.40
C ASP A 266 27.14 -10.36 6.59
N ASN A 267 28.47 -10.22 6.50
CA ASN A 267 29.22 -8.96 6.67
C ASN A 267 28.77 -7.80 5.74
N LEU A 268 27.89 -8.07 4.78
CA LEU A 268 27.24 -7.06 3.94
C LEU A 268 26.12 -6.29 4.67
N PHE A 269 25.62 -6.81 5.81
CA PHE A 269 24.34 -6.38 6.42
C PHE A 269 24.44 -5.99 7.91
N TRP A 270 25.66 -5.77 8.42
CA TRP A 270 25.92 -5.39 9.81
C TRP A 270 25.19 -4.11 10.27
N PHE A 271 24.78 -3.24 9.33
CA PHE A 271 24.00 -2.03 9.64
C PHE A 271 22.62 -2.31 10.27
N PHE A 272 22.13 -3.56 10.28
CA PHE A 272 20.81 -3.95 10.80
C PHE A 272 20.83 -4.67 12.16
N CYS A 273 21.96 -4.79 12.86
CA CYS A 273 22.14 -5.70 14.03
C CYS A 273 22.22 -5.04 15.43
#